data_AF-A0A3D5RRI8-F1
#
_entry.id   AF-A0A3D5RRI8-F1
#
_cell.length_a   1.000
_cell.length_b   1.000
_cell.length_c   1.000
_cell.angle_alpha   90.00
_cell.angle_beta   90.00
_cell.angle_gamma   90.00
#
_symmetry.space_group_name_H-M   'P 1'
#
loop_
_entity.id
_entity.type
_entity.pdbx_description
1 polymer ?
#
loop_
_entity_poly.entity_id
_entity_poly.type
_entity_poly.pdbx_seq_one_letter_code
_entity_poly.pdbx_strand_id
1 'polypeptide(L)'
;MLARLTSGFVTFFERWMPDAFVVAVVLSVITFLLSIVVAGASPSEAVTAWGDGFWNLLTFTNQIVLILLFGHTLAHTPAIQRILKGTARFVHTPDRAYITVAFISCIASLFYSALGLVAGAVAARAVGAAARQRKIPVHYPLLVACAFCGIVIWHQGISSSIGLVIATPGHFLEHLIGVVPSSQTVFTLWNITIAAVILFTLPFLMARLRPADNACQPMPEDLAAEETAEEPDVEKRDTPAAMIENGRWINIIIVAAGAAYLYIEYIMRGHGLDLNRLNFMFLITSIALTRSPAHFLKLIVNASRIIGPFLLQYPFYAGIAGMMATTGLAQSVVNLFVEISTAQTLPISSFFSGALLNLFIPSGGGQWAVQGPIAMQAAIELGADIPTVAMAVAFGDQW
;
A
#
# COMPACT_ATOMS: atom_id res chain seq x y z
N MET A 1 -29.54 -8.14 -4.95
CA MET A 1 -29.31 -6.68 -4.92
C MET A 1 -27.83 -6.36 -5.04
N LEU A 2 -26.96 -6.88 -4.16
CA LEU A 2 -25.50 -6.67 -4.25
C LEU A 2 -24.89 -7.04 -5.62
N ALA A 3 -25.17 -8.24 -6.14
CA ALA A 3 -24.60 -8.67 -7.42
C ALA A 3 -24.93 -7.74 -8.61
N ARG A 4 -26.10 -7.09 -8.62
CA ARG A 4 -26.49 -6.12 -9.66
C ARG A 4 -25.79 -4.78 -9.50
N LEU A 5 -25.57 -4.33 -8.26
CA LEU A 5 -24.75 -3.16 -7.95
C LEU A 5 -23.30 -3.41 -8.41
N THR A 6 -22.72 -4.55 -8.04
CA THR A 6 -21.36 -4.92 -8.42
C THR A 6 -21.18 -4.98 -9.94
N SER A 7 -22.10 -5.59 -10.68
CA SER A 7 -22.00 -5.64 -12.16
C SER A 7 -22.09 -4.25 -12.81
N GLY A 8 -22.88 -3.33 -12.23
CA GLY A 8 -22.97 -1.95 -12.70
C GLY A 8 -21.65 -1.20 -12.54
N PHE A 9 -21.01 -1.31 -11.38
CA PHE A 9 -19.70 -0.71 -11.14
C PHE A 9 -18.62 -1.28 -12.08
N VAL A 10 -18.56 -2.60 -12.24
CA VAL A 10 -17.57 -3.25 -13.13
C VAL A 10 -17.68 -2.73 -14.55
N THR A 11 -18.90 -2.70 -15.12
CA THR A 11 -19.13 -2.24 -16.50
C THR A 11 -18.74 -0.76 -16.69
N PHE A 12 -18.95 0.06 -15.65
CA PHE A 12 -18.55 1.47 -15.68
C PHE A 12 -17.01 1.61 -15.65
N PHE A 13 -16.35 0.94 -14.72
CA PHE A 13 -14.89 1.01 -14.60
C PHE A 13 -14.17 0.48 -15.83
N GLU A 14 -14.58 -0.67 -16.39
CA GLU A 14 -13.99 -1.23 -17.61
C GLU A 14 -14.09 -0.29 -18.82
N ARG A 15 -15.15 0.53 -18.89
CA ARG A 15 -15.39 1.42 -20.03
C ARG A 15 -14.76 2.80 -19.89
N TRP A 16 -14.59 3.29 -18.66
CA TRP A 16 -14.25 4.70 -18.41
C TRP A 16 -12.97 4.93 -17.61
N MET A 17 -12.38 3.90 -16.97
CA MET A 17 -11.20 4.09 -16.14
C MET A 17 -9.96 4.38 -17.03
N PRO A 18 -9.35 5.57 -16.92
CA PRO A 18 -8.13 5.90 -17.67
C PRO A 18 -6.91 5.16 -17.10
N ASP A 19 -5.79 5.24 -17.82
CA ASP A 19 -4.48 4.88 -17.27
C ASP A 19 -4.15 5.74 -16.04
N ALA A 20 -3.43 5.19 -15.06
CA ALA A 20 -3.11 5.84 -13.80
C ALA A 20 -2.37 7.19 -13.97
N PHE A 21 -1.52 7.32 -14.99
CA PHE A 21 -0.89 8.60 -15.30
C PHE A 21 -1.91 9.64 -15.79
N VAL A 22 -2.84 9.23 -16.66
CA VAL A 22 -3.91 10.10 -17.16
C VAL A 22 -4.81 10.55 -16.01
N VAL A 23 -5.08 9.67 -15.05
CA VAL A 23 -5.81 10.03 -13.82
C VAL A 23 -5.09 11.15 -13.07
N ALA A 24 -3.78 11.06 -12.84
CA ALA A 24 -3.01 12.10 -12.16
C ALA A 24 -3.06 13.47 -12.90
N VAL A 25 -3.03 13.46 -14.23
CA VAL A 25 -3.18 14.68 -15.05
C VAL A 25 -4.58 15.27 -14.94
N VAL A 26 -5.62 14.44 -15.06
CA VAL A 26 -7.02 14.86 -14.92
C VAL A 26 -7.27 15.44 -13.53
N LEU A 27 -6.75 14.80 -12.48
CA LEU A 27 -6.84 15.31 -11.12
C LEU A 27 -6.12 16.65 -10.95
N SER A 28 -4.97 16.85 -11.61
CA SER A 28 -4.28 18.15 -11.62
C SER A 28 -5.16 19.26 -12.24
N VAL A 29 -5.84 18.97 -13.35
CA VAL A 29 -6.76 19.91 -14.01
C VAL A 29 -8.00 20.18 -13.15
N ILE A 30 -8.60 19.14 -12.56
CA ILE A 30 -9.76 19.30 -11.68
C ILE A 30 -9.39 20.14 -10.46
N THR A 31 -8.24 19.85 -9.83
CA THR A 31 -7.75 20.61 -8.68
C THR A 31 -7.52 22.07 -9.06
N PHE A 32 -6.94 22.33 -10.23
CA PHE A 32 -6.76 23.69 -10.75
C PHE A 32 -8.08 24.46 -10.87
N LEU A 33 -9.12 23.83 -11.43
CA LEU A 33 -10.43 24.45 -11.54
C LEU A 33 -11.07 24.68 -10.16
N LEU A 34 -10.94 23.73 -9.24
CA LEU A 34 -11.47 23.84 -7.87
C LEU A 34 -10.74 24.93 -7.07
N SER A 35 -9.42 25.08 -7.22
CA SER A 35 -8.66 26.15 -6.58
C SER A 35 -9.16 27.53 -7.00
N ILE A 36 -9.59 27.69 -8.25
CA ILE A 36 -10.15 28.95 -8.74
C ILE A 36 -11.58 29.16 -8.23
N VAL A 37 -12.45 28.14 -8.41
CA VAL A 37 -13.89 28.28 -8.14
C VAL A 37 -14.23 28.26 -6.66
N VAL A 38 -13.57 27.38 -5.89
CA VAL A 38 -13.88 27.14 -4.48
C VAL A 38 -12.97 27.98 -3.59
N ALA A 39 -11.65 27.96 -3.85
CA ALA A 39 -10.69 28.67 -3.00
C ALA A 39 -10.46 30.12 -3.43
N GLY A 40 -10.98 30.55 -4.59
CA GLY A 40 -10.87 31.92 -5.08
C GLY A 40 -9.48 32.32 -5.55
N ALA A 41 -8.58 31.36 -5.78
CA ALA A 41 -7.22 31.62 -6.23
C ALA A 41 -7.17 32.13 -7.67
N SER A 42 -6.18 32.97 -7.98
CA SER A 42 -5.97 33.40 -9.36
C SER A 42 -5.42 32.25 -10.22
N PRO A 43 -5.70 32.19 -11.55
CA PRO A 43 -5.13 31.16 -12.41
C PRO A 43 -3.60 31.10 -12.37
N SER A 44 -2.93 32.26 -12.30
CA SER A 44 -1.47 32.33 -12.19
C SER A 44 -0.95 31.73 -10.89
N GLU A 45 -1.63 32.03 -9.77
CA GLU A 45 -1.27 31.49 -8.45
C GLU A 45 -1.44 29.98 -8.40
N ALA A 46 -2.55 29.43 -8.92
CA ALA A 46 -2.79 28.01 -8.94
C ALA A 46 -1.76 27.25 -9.81
N VAL A 47 -1.35 27.80 -10.96
CA VAL A 47 -0.28 27.20 -11.78
C VAL A 47 1.07 27.27 -11.08
N THR A 48 1.43 28.42 -10.50
CA THR A 48 2.70 28.58 -9.77
C THR A 48 2.77 27.63 -8.57
N ALA A 49 1.70 27.54 -7.78
CA ALA A 49 1.61 26.62 -6.65
C ALA A 49 1.79 25.15 -7.05
N TRP A 50 1.24 24.75 -8.20
CA TRP A 50 1.44 23.41 -8.73
C TRP A 50 2.89 23.15 -9.13
N GLY A 51 3.54 24.10 -9.80
CA GLY A 51 4.94 24.02 -10.21
C GLY A 51 5.91 23.98 -9.01
N ASP A 52 5.72 24.87 -8.04
CA ASP A 52 6.52 24.94 -6.81
C ASP A 52 6.32 23.70 -5.93
N GLY A 53 5.11 23.11 -5.96
CA GLY A 53 4.77 21.87 -5.27
C GLY A 53 5.40 20.61 -5.85
N PHE A 54 5.70 20.61 -7.16
CA PHE A 54 5.95 19.41 -7.96
C PHE A 54 7.11 18.54 -7.45
N TRP A 55 8.13 19.14 -6.84
CA TRP A 55 9.33 18.44 -6.37
C TRP A 55 9.43 18.31 -4.85
N ASN A 56 8.44 18.80 -4.09
CA ASN A 56 8.54 18.90 -2.62
C ASN A 56 8.53 17.56 -1.89
N LEU A 57 8.13 16.48 -2.56
CA LEU A 57 8.01 15.15 -1.97
C LEU A 57 9.06 14.15 -2.48
N LEU A 58 10.18 14.60 -3.07
CA LEU A 58 11.18 13.70 -3.65
C LEU A 58 11.74 12.68 -2.64
N THR A 59 12.13 13.12 -1.45
CA THR A 59 12.65 12.22 -0.39
C THR A 59 11.61 11.16 0.00
N PHE A 60 10.38 11.60 0.26
CA PHE A 60 9.27 10.71 0.61
C PHE A 60 8.96 9.74 -0.53
N THR A 61 8.91 10.23 -1.78
CA THR A 61 8.70 9.42 -2.98
C THR A 61 9.74 8.31 -3.09
N ASN A 62 11.02 8.64 -2.90
CA ASN A 62 12.09 7.66 -2.95
C ASN A 62 11.96 6.62 -1.83
N GLN A 63 11.59 7.03 -0.61
CA GLN A 63 11.33 6.09 0.49
C GLN A 63 10.21 5.11 0.14
N ILE A 64 9.09 5.58 -0.40
CA ILE A 64 7.96 4.72 -0.79
C ILE A 64 8.32 3.82 -1.97
N VAL A 65 9.01 4.35 -2.98
CA VAL A 65 9.48 3.56 -4.14
C VAL A 65 10.41 2.44 -3.72
N LEU A 66 11.34 2.70 -2.79
CA LEU A 66 12.22 1.66 -2.26
C LEU A 66 11.43 0.59 -1.49
N ILE A 67 10.42 1.00 -0.72
CA ILE A 67 9.54 0.08 -0.01
C ILE A 67 8.82 -0.83 -1.02
N LEU A 68 8.26 -0.26 -2.10
CA LEU A 68 7.64 -0.98 -3.23
C LEU A 68 8.61 -1.95 -3.90
N LEU A 69 9.82 -1.47 -4.21
CA LEU A 69 10.84 -2.26 -4.89
C LEU A 69 11.27 -3.46 -4.05
N PHE A 70 11.66 -3.24 -2.80
CA PHE A 70 12.15 -4.30 -1.92
C PHE A 70 11.03 -5.24 -1.49
N GLY A 71 9.83 -4.73 -1.21
CA GLY A 71 8.70 -5.58 -0.87
C GLY A 71 8.23 -6.45 -2.03
N HIS A 72 8.23 -5.93 -3.27
CA HIS A 72 7.97 -6.75 -4.46
C HIS A 72 9.05 -7.80 -4.66
N THR A 73 10.32 -7.44 -4.47
CA THR A 73 11.45 -8.38 -4.55
C THR A 73 11.31 -9.49 -3.51
N LEU A 74 10.99 -9.14 -2.26
CA LEU A 74 10.75 -10.08 -1.16
C LEU A 74 9.65 -11.08 -1.52
N ALA A 75 8.54 -10.59 -2.06
CA ALA A 75 7.39 -11.41 -2.45
C ALA A 75 7.70 -12.41 -3.57
N HIS A 76 8.68 -12.12 -4.43
CA HIS A 76 9.13 -12.99 -5.51
C HIS A 76 10.27 -13.93 -5.11
N THR A 77 10.69 -13.93 -3.84
CA THR A 77 11.68 -14.91 -3.39
C THR A 77 11.11 -16.34 -3.36
N PRO A 78 11.92 -17.38 -3.65
CA PRO A 78 11.44 -18.76 -3.69
C PRO A 78 10.81 -19.24 -2.37
N ALA A 79 11.28 -18.71 -1.23
CA ALA A 79 10.72 -19.03 0.07
C ALA A 79 9.28 -18.54 0.20
N ILE A 80 9.03 -17.27 -0.12
CA ILE A 80 7.70 -16.66 -0.05
C ILE A 80 6.76 -17.28 -1.09
N GLN A 81 7.21 -17.46 -2.33
CA GLN A 81 6.45 -18.14 -3.38
C GLN A 81 6.00 -19.55 -2.95
N ARG A 82 6.88 -20.32 -2.31
CA ARG A 82 6.54 -21.67 -1.80
C ARG A 82 5.48 -21.63 -0.71
N ILE A 83 5.58 -20.68 0.22
CA ILE A 83 4.59 -20.49 1.30
C ILE A 83 3.24 -20.15 0.70
N LEU A 84 3.19 -19.16 -0.20
CA LEU A 84 1.95 -18.67 -0.82
C LEU A 84 1.27 -19.75 -1.67
N LYS A 85 2.01 -20.44 -2.55
CA LYS A 85 1.48 -21.55 -3.36
C LYS A 85 1.03 -22.73 -2.49
N GLY A 86 1.69 -22.94 -1.33
CA GLY A 86 1.30 -23.96 -0.35
C GLY A 86 -0.12 -23.77 0.19
N THR A 87 -0.63 -22.54 0.24
CA THR A 87 -1.97 -22.24 0.77
C THR A 87 -3.10 -22.82 -0.09
N ALA A 88 -2.87 -23.01 -1.40
CA ALA A 88 -3.84 -23.62 -2.30
C ALA A 88 -4.21 -25.06 -1.92
N ARG A 89 -3.37 -25.73 -1.11
CA ARG A 89 -3.63 -27.09 -0.63
C ARG A 89 -4.91 -27.17 0.22
N PHE A 90 -5.21 -26.12 0.99
CA PHE A 90 -6.35 -26.08 1.93
C PHE A 90 -7.71 -25.83 1.27
N VAL A 91 -7.73 -25.53 -0.04
CA VAL A 91 -8.95 -25.14 -0.76
C VAL A 91 -9.68 -26.36 -1.31
N HIS A 92 -10.76 -26.73 -0.63
CA HIS A 92 -11.64 -27.85 -1.02
C HIS A 92 -13.07 -27.41 -1.33
N THR A 93 -13.44 -26.17 -1.01
CA THR A 93 -14.76 -25.60 -1.27
C THR A 93 -14.62 -24.19 -1.85
N PRO A 94 -15.62 -23.68 -2.60
CA PRO A 94 -15.58 -22.34 -3.17
C PRO A 94 -15.40 -21.25 -2.10
N ASP A 95 -16.12 -21.32 -0.99
CA ASP A 95 -16.04 -20.31 0.07
C ASP A 95 -14.64 -20.27 0.71
N ARG A 96 -14.00 -21.44 0.89
CA ARG A 96 -12.62 -21.52 1.37
C ARG A 96 -11.65 -20.88 0.39
N ALA A 97 -11.90 -20.93 -0.92
CA ALA A 97 -11.05 -20.26 -1.91
C ALA A 97 -11.00 -18.75 -1.67
N TYR A 98 -12.17 -18.10 -1.57
CA TYR A 98 -12.27 -16.67 -1.34
C TYR A 98 -11.74 -16.26 0.04
N ILE A 99 -12.12 -17.00 1.09
CA ILE A 99 -11.65 -16.72 2.46
C ILE A 99 -10.12 -16.82 2.53
N THR A 100 -9.53 -17.89 1.98
CA THR A 100 -8.07 -18.08 2.01
C THR A 100 -7.34 -16.93 1.31
N VAL A 101 -7.75 -16.57 0.09
CA VAL A 101 -7.09 -15.49 -0.66
C VAL A 101 -7.24 -14.15 0.04
N ALA A 102 -8.46 -13.80 0.48
CA ALA A 102 -8.71 -12.54 1.17
C ALA A 102 -7.94 -12.45 2.49
N PHE A 103 -7.92 -13.53 3.28
CA PHE A 103 -7.21 -13.59 4.55
C PHE A 103 -5.69 -13.45 4.38
N ILE A 104 -5.12 -14.11 3.36
CA ILE A 104 -3.70 -13.96 3.02
C ILE A 104 -3.40 -12.52 2.59
N SER A 105 -4.22 -11.95 1.72
CA SER A 105 -4.07 -10.56 1.26
C SER A 105 -4.10 -9.59 2.43
N CYS A 106 -5.10 -9.70 3.33
CA CYS A 106 -5.20 -8.90 4.55
C CYS A 106 -3.96 -9.02 5.45
N ILE A 107 -3.54 -10.24 5.80
CA ILE A 107 -2.35 -10.45 6.65
C ILE A 107 -1.12 -9.84 5.99
N ALA A 108 -0.91 -10.14 4.71
CA ALA A 108 0.21 -9.62 3.95
C ALA A 108 0.20 -8.10 3.91
N SER A 109 -0.95 -7.44 3.74
CA SER A 109 -1.11 -5.98 3.80
C SER A 109 -0.79 -5.37 5.16
N LEU A 110 -1.09 -6.05 6.27
CA LEU A 110 -0.73 -5.59 7.62
C LEU A 110 0.78 -5.57 7.85
N PHE A 111 1.51 -6.49 7.20
CA PHE A 111 2.97 -6.43 7.17
C PHE A 111 3.44 -5.37 6.18
N TYR A 112 2.87 -5.39 4.98
CA TYR A 112 3.26 -4.51 3.91
C TYR A 112 2.20 -4.39 2.81
N SER A 113 1.77 -3.17 2.49
CA SER A 113 0.74 -2.90 1.48
C SER A 113 0.98 -3.58 0.13
N ALA A 114 2.19 -3.50 -0.45
CA ALA A 114 2.44 -4.18 -1.74
C ALA A 114 2.74 -5.67 -1.60
N LEU A 115 3.16 -6.17 -0.42
CA LEU A 115 3.15 -7.61 -0.16
C LEU A 115 1.71 -8.12 -0.18
N GLY A 116 0.74 -7.37 0.35
CA GLY A 116 -0.69 -7.64 0.23
C GLY A 116 -1.12 -7.91 -1.20
N LEU A 117 -0.80 -6.98 -2.11
CA LEU A 117 -1.12 -7.08 -3.53
C LEU A 117 -0.44 -8.29 -4.20
N VAL A 118 0.87 -8.47 -4.00
CA VAL A 118 1.61 -9.57 -4.63
C VAL A 118 1.20 -10.92 -4.04
N ALA A 119 1.14 -11.03 -2.72
CA ALA A 119 0.74 -12.25 -2.02
C ALA A 119 -0.68 -12.65 -2.36
N GLY A 120 -1.60 -11.68 -2.40
CA GLY A 120 -2.97 -11.88 -2.86
C GLY A 120 -3.01 -12.39 -4.29
N ALA A 121 -2.28 -11.76 -5.22
CA ALA A 121 -2.28 -12.16 -6.64
C ALA A 121 -1.70 -13.56 -6.84
N VAL A 122 -0.58 -13.89 -6.19
CA VAL A 122 0.04 -15.22 -6.23
C VAL A 122 -0.89 -16.27 -5.62
N ALA A 123 -1.50 -15.95 -4.47
CA ALA A 123 -2.47 -16.84 -3.84
C ALA A 123 -3.70 -17.06 -4.74
N ALA A 124 -4.24 -16.01 -5.37
CA ALA A 124 -5.37 -16.11 -6.29
C ALA A 124 -5.05 -16.98 -7.51
N ARG A 125 -3.86 -16.83 -8.11
CA ARG A 125 -3.42 -17.70 -9.22
C ARG A 125 -3.27 -19.15 -8.78
N ALA A 126 -2.57 -19.40 -7.68
CA ALA A 126 -2.35 -20.76 -7.18
C ALA A 126 -3.67 -21.45 -6.76
N VAL A 127 -4.53 -20.73 -6.04
CA VAL A 127 -5.85 -21.21 -5.63
C VAL A 127 -6.78 -21.39 -6.83
N GLY A 128 -6.76 -20.47 -7.80
CA GLY A 128 -7.53 -20.55 -9.03
C GLY A 128 -7.16 -21.77 -9.88
N ALA A 129 -5.86 -22.00 -10.06
CA ALA A 129 -5.34 -23.17 -10.76
C ALA A 129 -5.73 -24.47 -10.05
N ALA A 130 -5.55 -24.54 -8.72
CA ALA A 130 -5.95 -25.70 -7.92
C ALA A 130 -7.46 -25.94 -7.96
N ALA A 131 -8.28 -24.89 -7.90
CA ALA A 131 -9.73 -24.98 -7.99
C ALA A 131 -10.17 -25.51 -9.36
N ARG A 132 -9.55 -25.02 -10.45
CA ARG A 132 -9.81 -25.52 -11.82
C ARG A 132 -9.46 -27.00 -11.95
N GLN A 133 -8.27 -27.41 -11.50
CA GLN A 133 -7.83 -28.80 -11.52
C GLN A 133 -8.79 -29.72 -10.72
N ARG A 134 -9.29 -29.24 -9.58
CA ARG A 134 -10.21 -29.98 -8.70
C ARG A 134 -11.69 -29.84 -9.11
N LYS A 135 -12.00 -29.14 -10.20
CA LYS A 135 -13.37 -28.85 -10.67
C LYS A 135 -14.25 -28.17 -9.62
N ILE A 136 -13.66 -27.29 -8.81
CA ILE A 136 -14.37 -26.49 -7.81
C ILE A 136 -14.94 -25.23 -8.51
N PRO A 137 -16.26 -24.93 -8.40
CA PRO A 137 -16.89 -23.80 -9.08
C PRO A 137 -16.52 -22.46 -8.41
N VAL A 138 -15.34 -21.94 -8.76
CA VAL A 138 -14.82 -20.64 -8.33
C VAL A 138 -14.95 -19.62 -9.46
N HIS A 139 -15.55 -18.48 -9.15
CA HIS A 139 -15.61 -17.31 -10.01
C HIS A 139 -14.30 -16.53 -9.86
N TYR A 140 -13.37 -16.76 -10.77
CA TYR A 140 -12.01 -16.23 -10.74
C TYR A 140 -11.94 -14.70 -10.63
N PRO A 141 -12.80 -13.89 -11.28
CA PRO A 141 -12.80 -12.44 -11.06
C PRO A 141 -13.05 -12.02 -9.61
N LEU A 142 -13.91 -12.73 -8.87
CA LEU A 142 -14.12 -12.48 -7.44
C LEU A 142 -12.91 -12.94 -6.61
N LEU A 143 -12.24 -14.02 -7.02
CA LEU A 143 -11.00 -14.47 -6.39
C LEU A 143 -9.88 -13.42 -6.57
N VAL A 144 -9.82 -12.78 -7.73
CA VAL A 144 -8.94 -11.63 -7.97
C VAL A 144 -9.37 -10.45 -7.10
N ALA A 145 -10.66 -10.14 -6.95
CA ALA A 145 -11.10 -9.10 -6.02
C ALA A 145 -10.68 -9.40 -4.55
N CYS A 146 -10.75 -10.66 -4.11
CA CYS A 146 -10.20 -11.09 -2.82
C CYS A 146 -8.68 -10.84 -2.69
N ALA A 147 -7.92 -10.93 -3.78
CA ALA A 147 -6.49 -10.61 -3.76
C ALA A 147 -6.22 -9.12 -3.51
N PHE A 148 -7.09 -8.24 -4.00
CA PHE A 148 -6.95 -6.79 -3.83
C PHE A 148 -7.57 -6.26 -2.54
N CYS A 149 -8.57 -6.94 -1.97
CA CYS A 149 -9.32 -6.42 -0.82
C CYS A 149 -8.48 -6.24 0.45
N GLY A 150 -7.32 -6.91 0.56
CA GLY A 150 -6.43 -6.73 1.71
C GLY A 150 -5.89 -5.31 1.84
N ILE A 151 -5.94 -4.49 0.80
CA ILE A 151 -5.55 -3.08 0.88
C ILE A 151 -6.46 -2.30 1.85
N VAL A 152 -7.67 -2.76 2.17
CA VAL A 152 -8.56 -2.05 3.12
C VAL A 152 -7.97 -1.94 4.54
N ILE A 153 -6.90 -2.68 4.86
CA ILE A 153 -6.32 -2.74 6.21
C ILE A 153 -4.83 -2.37 6.32
N TRP A 154 -4.22 -1.85 5.26
CA TRP A 154 -2.76 -1.68 5.23
C TRP A 154 -2.25 -0.59 6.18
N HIS A 155 -3.01 0.48 6.42
CA HIS A 155 -2.64 1.57 7.34
C HIS A 155 -2.75 1.18 8.81
N GLN A 156 -3.50 0.13 9.16
CA GLN A 156 -3.41 -0.47 10.50
C GLN A 156 -2.13 -1.28 10.69
N GLY A 157 -1.38 -1.54 9.62
CA GLY A 157 -0.18 -2.36 9.59
C GLY A 157 1.11 -1.60 9.93
N ILE A 158 2.20 -2.36 10.03
CA ILE A 158 3.55 -1.81 10.30
C ILE A 158 4.07 -0.93 9.16
N SER A 159 3.47 -1.01 7.97
CA SER A 159 3.82 -0.17 6.82
C SER A 159 2.92 1.07 6.69
N SER A 160 2.15 1.45 7.72
CA SER A 160 1.31 2.66 7.74
C SER A 160 2.13 3.88 7.35
N SER A 161 1.86 4.50 6.20
CA SER A 161 2.71 5.60 5.74
C SER A 161 2.61 6.80 6.67
N ILE A 162 1.40 7.14 7.11
CA ILE A 162 1.16 8.27 8.02
C ILE A 162 1.75 7.96 9.40
N GLY A 163 1.46 6.77 9.94
CA GLY A 163 1.99 6.35 11.24
C GLY A 163 3.52 6.30 11.29
N LEU A 164 4.18 5.90 10.21
CA LEU A 164 5.64 5.90 10.12
C LEU A 164 6.23 7.30 9.90
N VAL A 165 5.57 8.16 9.12
CA VAL A 165 6.04 9.54 8.88
C VAL A 165 6.10 10.30 10.20
N ILE A 166 5.05 10.27 11.02
CA ILE A 166 5.03 10.97 12.31
C ILE A 166 5.92 10.32 13.39
N ALA A 167 6.33 9.06 13.17
CA ALA A 167 7.32 8.37 14.01
C ALA A 167 8.78 8.63 13.57
N THR A 168 9.00 9.30 12.43
CA THR A 168 10.33 9.56 11.86
C THR A 168 10.87 10.89 12.35
N PRO A 169 11.97 10.96 13.12
CA PRO A 169 12.60 12.22 13.49
C PRO A 169 12.98 13.06 12.26
N GLY A 170 12.80 14.36 12.34
CA GLY A 170 12.97 15.33 11.26
C GLY A 170 11.77 15.46 10.32
N HIS A 171 10.62 14.87 10.65
CA HIS A 171 9.42 15.04 9.83
C HIS A 171 8.88 16.48 9.89
N PHE A 172 8.21 16.90 8.82
CA PHE A 172 7.79 18.29 8.62
C PHE A 172 6.79 18.81 9.67
N LEU A 173 6.17 17.95 10.48
CA LEU A 173 5.24 18.32 11.57
C LEU A 173 5.85 18.20 12.96
N GLU A 174 7.12 17.82 13.10
CA GLU A 174 7.73 17.58 14.42
C GLU A 174 7.67 18.81 15.32
N HIS A 175 7.81 20.01 14.75
CA HIS A 175 7.71 21.27 15.48
C HIS A 175 6.30 21.52 16.06
N LEU A 176 5.26 20.88 15.50
CA LEU A 176 3.87 21.07 15.88
C LEU A 176 3.39 19.97 16.85
N ILE A 177 3.70 18.70 16.54
CA ILE A 177 3.19 17.54 17.28
C ILE A 177 4.26 16.71 17.99
N GLY A 178 5.55 17.06 17.83
CA GLY A 178 6.66 16.22 18.24
C GLY A 178 6.76 14.92 17.43
N VAL A 179 7.70 14.04 17.81
CA VAL A 179 7.78 12.69 17.25
C VAL A 179 6.75 11.79 17.96
N VAL A 180 5.79 11.26 17.19
CA VAL A 180 4.77 10.33 17.71
C VAL A 180 5.22 8.89 17.45
N PRO A 181 5.66 8.15 18.47
CA PRO A 181 6.19 6.80 18.27
C PRO A 181 5.09 5.82 17.83
N SER A 182 5.49 4.77 17.10
CA SER A 182 4.59 3.73 16.61
C SER A 182 3.80 3.00 17.71
N SER A 183 4.26 3.05 18.96
CA SER A 183 3.55 2.53 20.15
C SER A 183 2.26 3.28 20.46
N GLN A 184 2.15 4.54 20.04
CA GLN A 184 0.95 5.37 20.21
C GLN A 184 0.02 5.35 18.98
N THR A 185 0.44 4.71 17.89
CA THR A 185 -0.32 4.65 16.64
C THR A 185 -0.65 3.19 16.28
N VAL A 186 0.22 2.55 15.50
CA VAL A 186 0.03 1.22 14.92
C VAL A 186 -0.06 0.12 15.99
N PHE A 187 0.73 0.21 17.06
CA PHE A 187 0.76 -0.83 18.10
C PHE A 187 -0.21 -0.59 19.26
N THR A 188 -1.18 0.31 19.09
CA THR A 188 -2.23 0.53 20.10
C THR A 188 -3.29 -0.56 20.06
N LEU A 189 -3.93 -0.80 21.20
CA LEU A 189 -4.97 -1.81 21.32
C LEU A 189 -6.19 -1.52 20.42
N TRP A 190 -6.58 -0.25 20.28
CA TRP A 190 -7.73 0.13 19.46
C TRP A 190 -7.45 -0.13 17.97
N ASN A 191 -6.25 0.18 17.47
CA ASN A 191 -5.86 -0.07 16.09
C ASN A 191 -5.85 -1.58 15.80
N ILE A 192 -5.22 -2.35 16.68
CA ILE A 192 -5.14 -3.81 16.57
C ILE A 192 -6.53 -4.44 16.60
N THR A 193 -7.44 -3.93 17.44
CA THR A 193 -8.81 -4.43 17.53
C THR A 193 -9.58 -4.18 16.23
N ILE A 194 -9.48 -2.99 15.65
CA ILE A 194 -10.12 -2.68 14.35
C ILE A 194 -9.54 -3.57 13.24
N ALA A 195 -8.21 -3.69 13.18
CA ALA A 195 -7.53 -4.57 12.22
C ALA A 195 -8.00 -6.02 12.34
N ALA A 196 -8.13 -6.54 13.57
CA ALA A 196 -8.62 -7.88 13.83
C ALA A 196 -10.07 -8.05 13.39
N VAL A 197 -10.95 -7.10 13.69
CA VAL A 197 -12.35 -7.14 13.24
C VAL A 197 -12.41 -7.23 11.72
N ILE A 198 -11.67 -6.39 10.98
CA ILE A 198 -11.70 -6.42 9.51
C ILE A 198 -11.10 -7.75 9.00
N LEU A 199 -9.96 -8.18 9.56
CA LEU A 199 -9.29 -9.43 9.18
C LEU A 199 -10.21 -10.66 9.34
N PHE A 200 -11.04 -10.70 10.38
CA PHE A 200 -11.93 -11.82 10.66
C PHE A 200 -13.36 -11.64 10.10
N THR A 201 -13.69 -10.53 9.46
CA THR A 201 -15.02 -10.29 8.86
C THR A 201 -14.97 -10.16 7.33
N LEU A 202 -13.99 -9.42 6.80
CA LEU A 202 -13.88 -9.13 5.37
C LEU A 202 -13.75 -10.39 4.50
N PRO A 203 -12.92 -11.41 4.84
CA PRO A 203 -12.82 -12.64 4.04
C PRO A 203 -14.16 -13.39 3.91
N PHE A 204 -14.95 -13.41 4.99
CA PHE A 204 -16.27 -14.04 4.99
C PHE A 204 -17.30 -13.22 4.21
N LEU A 205 -17.20 -11.88 4.27
CA LEU A 205 -18.01 -11.00 3.45
C LEU A 205 -17.73 -11.24 1.96
N MET A 206 -16.46 -11.31 1.57
CA MET A 206 -16.05 -11.59 0.19
C MET A 206 -16.58 -12.94 -0.31
N ALA A 207 -16.53 -13.99 0.52
CA ALA A 207 -17.11 -15.28 0.16
C ALA A 207 -18.63 -15.23 -0.07
N ARG A 208 -19.36 -14.35 0.63
CA ARG A 208 -20.80 -14.14 0.41
C ARG A 208 -21.15 -13.39 -0.87
N LEU A 209 -20.17 -12.74 -1.52
CA LEU A 209 -20.38 -12.09 -2.82
C LEU A 209 -20.36 -13.07 -4.00
N ARG A 210 -20.09 -14.35 -3.72
CA ARG A 210 -20.03 -15.42 -4.71
C ARG A 210 -21.32 -15.48 -5.55
N PRO A 211 -21.22 -15.47 -6.89
CA PRO A 211 -22.37 -15.72 -7.76
C PRO A 211 -22.80 -17.19 -7.70
N ALA A 212 -23.99 -17.51 -8.21
CA ALA A 212 -24.43 -18.91 -8.31
C ALA A 212 -23.43 -19.75 -9.14
N ASP A 213 -23.35 -21.06 -8.85
CA ASP A 213 -22.39 -21.99 -9.44
C ASP A 213 -22.40 -21.97 -10.98
N ASN A 214 -23.57 -21.81 -11.60
CA ASN A 214 -23.75 -21.73 -13.05
C ASN A 214 -23.25 -20.42 -13.69
N ALA A 215 -23.04 -19.36 -12.89
CA ALA A 215 -22.53 -18.07 -13.32
C ALA A 215 -21.04 -17.88 -12.93
N CYS A 216 -20.39 -18.91 -12.39
CA CYS A 216 -18.97 -18.87 -12.07
C CYS A 216 -18.13 -18.89 -13.36
N GLN A 217 -17.19 -17.95 -13.48
CA GLN A 217 -16.20 -17.90 -14.55
C GLN A 217 -14.89 -18.49 -14.03
N PRO A 218 -14.46 -19.68 -14.47
CA PRO A 218 -13.23 -20.29 -13.99
C PRO A 218 -12.00 -19.51 -14.49
N MET A 219 -10.85 -19.75 -13.86
CA MET A 219 -9.57 -19.18 -14.29
C MET A 219 -9.26 -19.54 -15.76
N PRO A 220 -8.85 -18.60 -16.63
CA PRO A 220 -8.45 -18.89 -18.01
C PRO A 220 -7.38 -20.00 -18.13
N GLU A 221 -7.40 -20.78 -19.22
CA GLU A 221 -6.53 -21.96 -19.40
C GLU A 221 -5.06 -21.62 -19.61
N ASP A 222 -4.80 -20.58 -20.40
CA ASP A 222 -3.48 -19.99 -20.65
C ASP A 222 -2.81 -19.57 -19.34
N LEU A 223 -3.53 -18.83 -18.48
CA LEU A 223 -3.00 -18.40 -17.19
C LEU A 223 -2.71 -19.58 -16.25
N ALA A 224 -3.50 -20.65 -16.34
CA ALA A 224 -3.30 -21.86 -15.53
C ALA A 224 -2.07 -22.65 -15.99
N ALA A 225 -1.77 -22.66 -17.30
CA ALA A 225 -0.60 -23.31 -17.87
C ALA A 225 0.71 -22.58 -17.49
N GLU A 226 0.70 -21.25 -17.49
CA GLU A 226 1.86 -20.44 -17.06
C GLU A 226 2.23 -20.67 -15.59
N GLU A 227 1.24 -20.88 -14.71
CA GLU A 227 1.49 -21.12 -13.28
C GLU A 227 2.20 -22.46 -13.02
N THR A 228 2.11 -23.39 -13.97
CA THR A 228 2.77 -24.70 -13.93
C THR A 228 4.13 -24.76 -14.63
N ALA A 229 4.55 -23.70 -15.32
CA ALA A 229 5.84 -23.67 -15.99
C ALA A 229 7.01 -23.54 -15.00
N GLU A 230 8.08 -24.30 -15.20
CA GLU A 230 9.31 -24.21 -14.39
C GLU A 230 10.07 -22.91 -14.71
N GLU A 231 10.69 -22.31 -13.68
CA GLU A 231 11.55 -21.14 -13.88
C GLU A 231 12.72 -21.50 -14.82
N PRO A 232 13.05 -20.64 -15.81
CA PRO A 232 14.17 -20.88 -16.69
C PRO A 232 15.48 -20.94 -15.90
N ASP A 233 16.26 -22.01 -16.14
CA ASP A 233 17.55 -22.24 -15.49
C ASP A 233 18.54 -21.11 -15.83
N VAL A 234 19.35 -20.71 -14.86
CA VAL A 234 20.32 -19.64 -15.06
C VAL A 234 21.53 -20.21 -15.76
N GLU A 235 21.84 -19.70 -16.94
CA GLU A 235 23.06 -20.01 -17.70
C GLU A 235 24.30 -19.80 -16.82
N LYS A 236 24.93 -20.91 -16.39
CA LYS A 236 26.14 -20.88 -15.56
C LYS A 236 27.34 -20.60 -16.45
N ARG A 237 27.96 -19.44 -16.28
CA ARG A 237 29.27 -19.13 -16.86
C ARG A 237 30.34 -19.48 -15.84
N ASP A 238 31.34 -20.28 -16.23
CA ASP A 238 32.46 -20.65 -15.35
C ASP A 238 33.55 -19.57 -15.40
N THR A 239 33.31 -18.43 -14.75
CA THR A 239 34.29 -17.35 -14.58
C THR A 239 34.44 -16.96 -13.11
N PRO A 240 35.61 -16.44 -12.68
CA PRO A 240 35.79 -15.95 -11.30
C PRO A 240 34.75 -14.89 -10.90
N ALA A 241 34.35 -14.02 -11.83
CA ALA A 241 33.27 -13.06 -11.61
C ALA A 241 31.92 -13.76 -11.34
N ALA A 242 31.57 -14.79 -12.14
CA ALA A 242 30.36 -15.56 -11.92
C ALA A 242 30.37 -16.33 -10.60
N MET A 243 31.54 -16.76 -10.09
CA MET A 243 31.66 -17.37 -8.76
C MET A 243 31.36 -16.39 -7.63
N ILE A 244 31.79 -15.13 -7.77
CA ILE A 244 31.48 -14.04 -6.82
C ILE A 244 29.98 -13.72 -6.91
N GLU A 245 29.46 -13.47 -8.09
CA GLU A 245 28.06 -13.10 -8.34
C GLU A 245 27.05 -14.18 -7.89
N ASN A 246 27.42 -15.46 -8.00
CA ASN A 246 26.59 -16.59 -7.57
C ASN A 246 26.90 -17.08 -6.14
N GLY A 247 27.91 -16.51 -5.48
CA GLY A 247 28.34 -16.90 -4.15
C GLY A 247 27.39 -16.45 -3.06
N ARG A 248 26.73 -17.40 -2.37
CA ARG A 248 25.85 -17.10 -1.21
C ARG A 248 26.58 -16.41 -0.05
N TRP A 249 27.91 -16.54 0.03
CA TRP A 249 28.73 -15.94 1.09
C TRP A 249 28.60 -14.40 1.14
N ILE A 250 28.43 -13.74 -0.02
CA ILE A 250 28.24 -12.29 -0.08
C ILE A 250 26.93 -11.89 0.58
N ASN A 251 25.84 -12.60 0.28
CA ASN A 251 24.56 -12.39 0.93
C ASN A 251 24.69 -12.62 2.44
N ILE A 252 25.42 -13.64 2.89
CA ILE A 252 25.61 -13.93 4.32
C ILE A 252 26.31 -12.76 5.01
N ILE A 253 27.38 -12.20 4.43
CA ILE A 253 28.10 -11.06 5.02
C ILE A 253 27.20 -9.83 5.12
N ILE A 254 26.50 -9.48 4.04
CA ILE A 254 25.60 -8.31 4.03
C ILE A 254 24.45 -8.50 5.02
N VAL A 255 23.87 -9.69 5.08
CA VAL A 255 22.78 -10.00 6.02
C VAL A 255 23.28 -9.96 7.45
N ALA A 256 24.48 -10.48 7.75
CA ALA A 256 25.05 -10.42 9.09
C ALA A 256 25.29 -8.98 9.54
N ALA A 257 25.87 -8.14 8.66
CA ALA A 257 26.08 -6.72 8.94
C ALA A 257 24.74 -5.98 9.14
N GLY A 258 23.76 -6.24 8.27
CA GLY A 258 22.43 -5.65 8.38
C GLY A 258 21.68 -6.09 9.64
N ALA A 259 21.72 -7.36 9.98
CA ALA A 259 21.11 -7.89 11.21
C ALA A 259 21.76 -7.30 12.46
N ALA A 260 23.08 -7.12 12.47
CA ALA A 260 23.79 -6.46 13.57
C ALA A 260 23.35 -4.99 13.73
N TYR A 261 23.22 -4.25 12.62
CA TYR A 261 22.71 -2.88 12.65
C TYR A 261 21.28 -2.81 13.21
N LEU A 262 20.38 -3.67 12.70
CA LEU A 262 19.01 -3.76 13.19
C LEU A 262 18.96 -4.10 14.69
N TYR A 263 19.80 -5.04 15.15
CA TYR A 263 19.91 -5.38 16.58
C TYR A 263 20.33 -4.17 17.42
N ILE A 264 21.32 -3.40 16.97
CA ILE A 264 21.78 -2.20 17.68
C ILE A 264 20.65 -1.16 17.76
N GLU A 265 19.97 -0.87 16.64
CA GLU A 265 18.90 0.14 16.61
C GLU A 265 17.70 -0.25 17.48
N TYR A 266 17.20 -1.48 17.35
CA TYR A 266 15.99 -1.90 18.05
C TYR A 266 16.23 -2.31 19.50
N ILE A 267 17.26 -3.14 19.74
CA ILE A 267 17.47 -3.77 21.04
C ILE A 267 18.35 -2.89 21.94
N MET A 268 19.43 -2.32 21.40
CA MET A 268 20.36 -1.55 22.22
C MET A 268 19.94 -0.09 22.39
N ARG A 269 19.43 0.55 21.33
CA ARG A 269 19.04 1.97 21.34
C ARG A 269 17.55 2.17 21.63
N GLY A 270 16.73 1.13 21.50
CA GLY A 270 15.28 1.21 21.74
C GLY A 270 14.53 2.07 20.71
N HIS A 271 15.12 2.27 19.52
CA HIS A 271 14.48 3.05 18.47
C HIS A 271 13.31 2.26 17.86
N GLY A 272 12.17 2.94 17.59
CA GLY A 272 10.97 2.34 17.01
C GLY A 272 11.07 1.92 15.54
N LEU A 273 9.94 1.84 14.83
CA LEU A 273 9.94 1.62 13.38
C LEU A 273 9.77 2.97 12.66
N ASP A 274 10.55 3.21 11.59
CA ASP A 274 10.34 4.32 10.64
C ASP A 274 10.47 3.82 9.19
N LEU A 275 10.28 4.72 8.21
CA LEU A 275 10.35 4.39 6.78
C LEU A 275 11.73 3.86 6.34
N ASN A 276 12.82 4.41 6.86
CA ASN A 276 14.18 4.03 6.46
C ASN A 276 14.58 2.68 7.06
N ARG A 277 14.26 2.47 8.34
CA ARG A 277 14.46 1.20 9.06
C ARG A 277 13.62 0.10 8.44
N LEU A 278 12.36 0.39 8.05
CA LEU A 278 11.52 -0.57 7.34
C LEU A 278 12.09 -0.92 5.96
N ASN A 279 12.52 0.08 5.19
CA ASN A 279 13.23 -0.14 3.92
C ASN A 279 14.44 -1.05 4.07
N PHE A 280 15.25 -0.77 5.09
CA PHE A 280 16.44 -1.56 5.39
C PHE A 280 16.07 -3.01 5.77
N MET A 281 15.02 -3.21 6.58
CA MET A 281 14.52 -4.54 6.90
C MET A 281 14.09 -5.31 5.65
N PHE A 282 13.35 -4.71 4.72
CA PHE A 282 12.94 -5.39 3.49
C PHE A 282 14.12 -5.70 2.58
N LEU A 283 15.10 -4.79 2.46
CA LEU A 283 16.33 -5.02 1.72
C LEU A 283 17.08 -6.24 2.29
N ILE A 284 17.38 -6.23 3.60
CA ILE A 284 18.16 -7.29 4.24
C ILE A 284 17.42 -8.63 4.19
N THR A 285 16.10 -8.63 4.41
CA THR A 285 15.28 -9.86 4.34
C THR A 285 15.24 -10.42 2.93
N SER A 286 15.12 -9.56 1.91
CA SER A 286 15.15 -9.99 0.50
C SER A 286 16.49 -10.62 0.12
N ILE A 287 17.60 -10.04 0.57
CA ILE A 287 18.94 -10.60 0.35
C ILE A 287 19.10 -11.94 1.10
N ALA A 288 18.55 -12.06 2.32
CA ALA A 288 18.60 -13.31 3.09
C ALA A 288 17.83 -14.46 2.42
N LEU A 289 16.69 -14.16 1.81
CA LEU A 289 15.81 -15.14 1.17
C LEU A 289 16.17 -15.43 -0.30
N THR A 290 17.13 -14.72 -0.86
CA THR A 290 17.69 -15.01 -2.19
C THR A 290 18.85 -16.00 -2.10
N ARG A 291 19.18 -16.59 -3.25
CA ARG A 291 20.19 -17.67 -3.35
C ARG A 291 21.60 -17.11 -3.46
N SER A 292 21.75 -15.99 -4.16
CA SER A 292 22.99 -15.31 -4.49
C SER A 292 22.72 -13.83 -4.82
N PRO A 293 23.77 -12.98 -4.89
CA PRO A 293 23.65 -11.60 -5.38
C PRO A 293 23.04 -11.50 -6.79
N ALA A 294 23.45 -12.38 -7.71
CA ALA A 294 22.91 -12.42 -9.07
C ALA A 294 21.40 -12.71 -9.08
N HIS A 295 20.95 -13.64 -8.23
CA HIS A 295 19.52 -13.92 -8.09
C HIS A 295 18.76 -12.72 -7.51
N PHE A 296 19.30 -12.07 -6.48
CA PHE A 296 18.71 -10.85 -5.93
C PHE A 296 18.60 -9.74 -6.99
N LEU A 297 19.65 -9.51 -7.78
CA LEU A 297 19.65 -8.49 -8.84
C LEU A 297 18.58 -8.78 -9.89
N LYS A 298 18.40 -10.04 -10.29
CA LYS A 298 17.32 -10.43 -11.22
C LYS A 298 15.94 -10.10 -10.67
N LEU A 299 15.68 -10.38 -9.39
CA LEU A 299 14.40 -10.03 -8.77
C LEU A 299 14.21 -8.51 -8.70
N ILE A 300 15.26 -7.74 -8.40
CA ILE A 300 15.21 -6.27 -8.39
C ILE A 300 14.91 -5.70 -9.79
N VAL A 301 15.54 -6.23 -10.84
CA VAL A 301 15.28 -5.80 -12.23
C VAL A 301 13.86 -6.16 -12.67
N ASN A 302 13.29 -7.25 -12.18
CA ASN A 302 11.88 -7.55 -12.38
C ASN A 302 11.00 -6.51 -11.65
N ALA A 303 11.28 -6.30 -10.36
CA ALA A 303 10.57 -5.35 -9.52
C ALA A 303 10.61 -3.92 -10.06
N SER A 304 11.70 -3.48 -10.69
CA SER A 304 11.82 -2.10 -11.19
C SER A 304 10.81 -1.75 -12.29
N ARG A 305 10.27 -2.76 -13.01
CA ARG A 305 9.26 -2.54 -14.07
C ARG A 305 7.96 -1.96 -13.52
N ILE A 306 7.58 -2.35 -12.30
CA ILE A 306 6.37 -1.83 -11.66
C ILE A 306 6.57 -0.44 -11.06
N ILE A 307 7.82 0.01 -10.90
CA ILE A 307 8.15 1.28 -10.25
C ILE A 307 8.00 2.49 -11.18
N GLY A 308 8.21 2.31 -12.49
CA GLY A 308 8.17 3.40 -13.48
C GLY A 308 6.92 4.28 -13.39
N PRO A 309 5.69 3.71 -13.37
CA PRO A 309 4.47 4.49 -13.21
C PRO A 309 4.42 5.30 -11.91
N PHE A 310 4.90 4.76 -10.79
CA PHE A 310 4.93 5.46 -9.51
C PHE A 310 5.89 6.66 -9.54
N LEU A 311 7.10 6.48 -10.08
CA LEU A 311 8.08 7.56 -10.22
C LEU A 311 7.55 8.71 -11.08
N LEU A 312 6.76 8.41 -12.10
CA LEU A 312 6.15 9.43 -12.95
C LEU A 312 4.98 10.14 -12.27
N GLN A 313 4.14 9.41 -11.53
CA GLN A 313 2.91 9.97 -10.94
C GLN A 313 3.14 10.78 -9.66
N TYR A 314 4.08 10.38 -8.81
CA TYR A 314 4.28 11.02 -7.50
C TYR A 314 4.57 12.53 -7.57
N PRO A 315 5.38 13.02 -8.53
CA PRO A 315 5.56 14.47 -8.73
C PRO A 315 4.26 15.21 -9.08
N PHE A 316 3.35 14.59 -9.84
CA PHE A 316 2.03 15.18 -10.12
C PHE A 316 1.17 15.26 -8.85
N TYR A 317 1.17 14.21 -8.03
CA TYR A 317 0.50 14.24 -6.73
C TYR A 317 1.11 15.28 -5.79
N ALA A 318 2.43 15.49 -5.83
CA ALA A 318 3.11 16.56 -5.10
C ALA A 318 2.71 17.95 -5.63
N GLY A 319 2.55 18.11 -6.94
CA GLY A 319 2.04 19.34 -7.55
C GLY A 319 0.59 19.64 -7.16
N ILE A 320 -0.30 18.63 -7.18
CA ILE A 320 -1.67 18.74 -6.67
C ILE A 320 -1.64 19.16 -5.19
N ALA A 321 -0.82 18.46 -4.39
CA ALA A 321 -0.64 18.75 -2.98
C ALA A 321 -0.21 20.20 -2.72
N GLY A 322 0.81 20.68 -3.44
CA GLY A 322 1.27 22.07 -3.36
C GLY A 322 0.18 23.06 -3.75
N MET A 323 -0.55 22.80 -4.84
CA MET A 323 -1.68 23.64 -5.26
C MET A 323 -2.76 23.69 -4.19
N MET A 324 -3.16 22.54 -3.63
CA MET A 324 -4.20 22.47 -2.60
C MET A 324 -3.80 23.19 -1.31
N ALA A 325 -2.52 23.08 -0.92
CA ALA A 325 -1.99 23.75 0.26
C ALA A 325 -1.91 25.27 0.07
N THR A 326 -1.26 25.74 -1.00
CA THR A 326 -1.01 27.17 -1.22
C THR A 326 -2.29 27.93 -1.53
N THR A 327 -3.21 27.36 -2.29
CA THR A 327 -4.48 28.04 -2.65
C THR A 327 -5.50 28.04 -1.51
N GLY A 328 -5.26 27.34 -0.41
CA GLY A 328 -6.22 27.19 0.69
C GLY A 328 -7.37 26.23 0.39
N LEU A 329 -7.33 25.51 -0.74
CA LEU A 329 -8.35 24.51 -1.10
C LEU A 329 -8.38 23.36 -0.07
N ALA A 330 -7.22 22.86 0.36
CA ALA A 330 -7.16 21.84 1.40
C ALA A 330 -7.76 22.32 2.72
N GLN A 331 -7.46 23.55 3.12
CA GLN A 331 -8.02 24.17 4.32
C GLN A 331 -9.55 24.26 4.22
N SER A 332 -10.06 24.65 3.07
CA SER A 332 -11.50 24.73 2.82
C SER A 332 -12.17 23.37 3.00
N VAL A 333 -11.59 22.30 2.44
CA VAL A 333 -12.12 20.93 2.59
C VAL A 333 -12.07 20.47 4.04
N VAL A 334 -10.96 20.70 4.75
CA VAL A 334 -10.82 20.26 6.15
C VAL A 334 -11.75 21.06 7.07
N ASN A 335 -11.93 22.36 6.86
CA ASN A 335 -12.82 23.20 7.68
C ASN A 335 -14.28 22.74 7.65
N LEU A 336 -14.77 22.24 6.51
CA LEU A 336 -16.12 21.66 6.42
C LEU A 336 -16.37 20.58 7.47
N PHE A 337 -15.32 19.84 7.83
CA PHE A 337 -15.37 18.75 8.80
C PHE A 337 -15.00 19.23 10.21
N VAL A 338 -14.02 20.13 10.34
CA VAL A 338 -13.57 20.63 11.65
C VAL A 338 -14.62 21.50 12.33
N GLU A 339 -15.32 22.37 11.60
CA GLU A 339 -16.31 23.30 12.17
C GLU A 339 -17.50 22.60 12.85
N ILE A 340 -17.82 21.38 12.40
CA ILE A 340 -18.89 20.55 12.98
C ILE A 340 -18.38 19.54 14.01
N SER A 341 -17.08 19.55 14.31
CA SER A 341 -16.42 18.55 15.15
C SER A 341 -16.13 19.03 16.57
N THR A 342 -16.15 18.11 17.52
CA THR A 342 -15.60 18.25 18.85
C THR A 342 -14.32 17.42 18.96
N ALA A 343 -13.59 17.52 20.08
CA ALA A 343 -12.43 16.68 20.36
C ALA A 343 -12.68 15.17 20.15
N GLN A 344 -13.89 14.71 20.50
CA GLN A 344 -14.29 13.30 20.43
C GLN A 344 -14.76 12.88 19.04
N THR A 345 -15.38 13.78 18.27
CA THR A 345 -15.90 13.46 16.93
C THR A 345 -14.90 13.75 15.83
N LEU A 346 -13.85 14.54 16.11
CA LEU A 346 -12.82 14.91 15.13
C LEU A 346 -12.18 13.70 14.43
N PRO A 347 -11.82 12.58 15.09
CA PRO A 347 -11.31 11.41 14.38
C PRO A 347 -12.27 10.89 13.30
N ILE A 348 -13.57 10.84 13.58
CA ILE A 348 -14.58 10.37 12.61
C ILE A 348 -14.64 11.33 11.41
N SER A 349 -14.64 12.63 11.69
CA SER A 349 -14.64 13.67 10.65
C SER A 349 -13.35 13.65 9.82
N SER A 350 -12.20 13.42 10.46
CA SER A 350 -10.90 13.27 9.80
C SER A 350 -10.84 12.02 8.91
N PHE A 351 -11.51 10.93 9.28
CA PHE A 351 -11.67 9.77 8.41
C PHE A 351 -12.40 10.14 7.10
N PHE A 352 -13.55 10.81 7.19
CA PHE A 352 -14.30 11.21 5.99
C PHE A 352 -13.59 12.29 5.17
N SER A 353 -12.92 13.22 5.84
CA SER A 353 -12.07 14.24 5.19
C SER A 353 -10.92 13.57 4.43
N GLY A 354 -10.25 12.60 5.06
CA GLY A 354 -9.18 11.83 4.43
C GLY A 354 -9.68 11.00 3.25
N ALA A 355 -10.82 10.35 3.41
CA ALA A 355 -11.48 9.59 2.35
C ALA A 355 -11.79 10.43 1.10
N LEU A 356 -12.26 11.67 1.31
CA LEU A 356 -12.53 12.60 0.23
C LEU A 356 -11.24 13.10 -0.44
N LEU A 357 -10.22 13.43 0.35
CA LEU A 357 -8.93 13.92 -0.18
C LEU A 357 -8.14 12.84 -0.93
N ASN A 358 -8.27 11.58 -0.53
CA ASN A 358 -7.64 10.43 -1.20
C ASN A 358 -8.07 10.29 -2.67
N LEU A 359 -9.28 10.76 -3.02
CA LEU A 359 -9.73 10.79 -4.42
C LEU A 359 -8.87 11.72 -5.31
N PHE A 360 -8.21 12.71 -4.71
CA PHE A 360 -7.34 13.68 -5.40
C PHE A 360 -5.85 13.34 -5.23
N ILE A 361 -5.48 12.82 -4.06
CA ILE A 361 -4.09 12.50 -3.72
C ILE A 361 -4.02 11.05 -3.23
N PRO A 362 -3.98 10.05 -4.14
CA PRO A 362 -3.99 8.63 -3.80
C PRO A 362 -2.63 8.14 -3.29
N SER A 363 -2.16 8.74 -2.20
CA SER A 363 -0.86 8.45 -1.57
C SER A 363 -0.90 8.92 -0.13
N GLY A 364 -0.96 8.00 0.84
CA GLY A 364 -1.10 8.36 2.25
C GLY A 364 -0.11 9.38 2.78
N GLY A 365 1.18 9.33 2.39
CA GLY A 365 2.12 10.37 2.82
C GLY A 365 2.07 11.64 1.97
N GLY A 366 1.66 11.57 0.70
CA GLY A 366 1.39 12.77 -0.11
C GLY A 366 0.16 13.52 0.39
N GLN A 367 -0.92 12.80 0.71
CA GLN A 367 -2.11 13.34 1.36
C GLN A 367 -1.75 13.92 2.72
N TRP A 368 -0.95 13.20 3.52
CA TRP A 368 -0.52 13.68 4.83
C TRP A 368 0.30 14.97 4.77
N ALA A 369 1.11 15.17 3.73
CA ALA A 369 1.87 16.41 3.54
C ALA A 369 0.96 17.66 3.45
N VAL A 370 -0.28 17.48 2.98
CA VAL A 370 -1.25 18.57 2.79
C VAL A 370 -2.24 18.64 3.93
N GLN A 371 -2.88 17.50 4.23
CA GLN A 371 -3.94 17.41 5.22
C GLN A 371 -3.41 17.38 6.65
N GLY A 372 -2.23 16.78 6.85
CA GLY A 372 -1.61 16.59 8.17
C GLY A 372 -1.48 17.90 8.97
N PRO A 373 -0.85 18.97 8.44
CA PRO A 373 -0.73 20.23 9.16
C PRO A 373 -2.07 20.77 9.65
N ILE A 374 -3.09 20.72 8.80
CA ILE A 374 -4.42 21.26 9.09
C ILE A 374 -5.15 20.39 10.13
N ALA A 375 -5.13 19.08 9.94
CA ALA A 375 -5.77 18.14 10.86
C ALA A 375 -5.10 18.13 12.25
N MET A 376 -3.78 18.26 12.30
CA MET A 376 -3.03 18.34 13.56
C MET A 376 -3.25 19.67 14.27
N GLN A 377 -3.32 20.78 13.53
CA GLN A 377 -3.67 22.08 14.11
C GLN A 377 -5.07 22.06 14.72
N ALA A 378 -6.07 21.53 14.00
CA ALA A 378 -7.42 21.35 14.51
C ALA A 378 -7.47 20.42 15.73
N ALA A 379 -6.67 19.36 15.76
CA ALA A 379 -6.57 18.47 16.91
C ALA A 379 -6.03 19.20 18.14
N ILE A 380 -5.02 20.05 17.99
CA ILE A 380 -4.46 20.86 19.08
C ILE A 380 -5.50 21.87 19.59
N GLU A 381 -6.17 22.59 18.69
CA GLU A 381 -7.15 23.61 19.05
C GLU A 381 -8.38 23.04 19.78
N LEU A 382 -8.85 21.87 19.33
CA LEU A 382 -9.99 21.18 19.95
C LEU A 382 -9.58 20.32 21.15
N GLY A 383 -8.28 20.13 21.42
CA GLY A 383 -7.79 19.22 22.46
C GLY A 383 -8.07 17.74 22.17
N ALA A 384 -8.08 17.35 20.89
CA ALA A 384 -8.25 15.96 20.45
C ALA A 384 -6.94 15.16 20.54
N ASP A 385 -7.07 13.83 20.62
CA ASP A 385 -5.91 12.94 20.65
C ASP A 385 -5.20 12.88 19.27
N ILE A 386 -4.01 13.45 19.20
CA ILE A 386 -3.20 13.58 17.98
C ILE A 386 -2.97 12.22 17.29
N PRO A 387 -2.50 11.15 17.97
CA PRO A 387 -2.30 9.85 17.33
C PRO A 387 -3.58 9.28 16.74
N THR A 388 -4.71 9.40 17.45
CA THR A 388 -6.01 8.91 16.97
C THR A 388 -6.48 9.70 15.74
N VAL A 389 -6.34 11.02 15.74
CA VAL A 389 -6.71 11.85 14.57
C VAL A 389 -5.83 11.53 13.37
N ALA A 390 -4.52 11.40 13.57
CA ALA A 390 -3.57 11.06 12.50
C ALA A 390 -3.89 9.70 11.87
N MET A 391 -4.18 8.71 12.70
CA MET A 391 -4.56 7.38 12.22
C MET A 391 -5.96 7.34 11.60
N ALA A 392 -6.87 8.20 12.02
CA ALA A 392 -8.16 8.32 11.36
C ALA A 392 -8.03 8.89 9.94
N VAL A 393 -7.13 9.86 9.73
CA VAL A 393 -6.76 10.29 8.37
C VAL A 393 -6.15 9.13 7.57
N ALA A 394 -5.28 8.33 8.19
CA ALA A 394 -4.70 7.14 7.55
C ALA A 394 -5.78 6.13 7.15
N PHE A 395 -6.77 5.90 8.01
CA PHE A 395 -7.89 5.01 7.68
C PHE A 395 -8.75 5.57 6.55
N GLY A 396 -8.93 6.89 6.52
CA GLY A 396 -9.56 7.59 5.42
C GLY A 396 -8.77 7.45 4.12
N ASP A 397 -7.44 7.37 4.15
CA ASP A 397 -6.63 7.18 2.93
C ASP A 397 -6.72 5.77 2.32
N GLN A 398 -6.96 4.73 3.12
CA GLN A 398 -7.09 3.35 2.60
C GLN A 398 -8.53 2.89 2.31
N TRP A 399 -9.52 3.75 2.56
CA TRP A 399 -10.93 3.35 2.72
C TRP A 399 -11.56 2.64 1.51
#